data_AF-A0AAW2Y192-F1
#
_entry.id   AF-A0AAW2Y192-F1
#
_cell.length_a   1.000
_cell.length_b   1.000
_cell.length_c   1.000
_cell.angle_alpha   90.00
_cell.angle_beta   90.00
_cell.angle_gamma   90.00
#
_symmetry.space_group_name_H-M   'P 1'
#
loop_
_entity.id
_entity.type
_entity.pdbx_description
1 polymer ?
#
loop_
_entity_poly.entity_id
_entity_poly.type
_entity_poly.pdbx_seq_one_letter_code
_entity_poly.pdbx_strand_id
1 'polypeptide(L)'
;MAKLSNTGLWDMHLSPESAKWLEENLTGRDANTKAMMNLIEVDEDSFARRAMSFYKNRPQLMTLLEEVYRGHRALAERYDHATSVIRYAHRTMAEAFPNQVLLMFADDSRVSDVSGTDQGTPEMPIPIGEFMDESVEQSTHNNENNHVNDPKLLNQEGDSEEILRLKEALAKLETEKEAGLVQYRQSLDKLSLLEAEISKTREDFRVVSDRANKAENEVVLKEMLTRLEAEKESKLQDYQQFVDRISNPQAVTSSAQEDAQKLNKRANSAETEAQSLKSELDKLAVEKDAALNQYMQSLEIISNLENKLQLTEENARGFKERAEKAESEVEILRQTISKVS
;
A
#
# COMPACT_ATOMS: atom_id res chain seq x y z
N MET A 1 -52.16 -35.39 -5.41
CA MET A 1 -50.68 -35.49 -5.48
C MET A 1 -50.14 -34.28 -6.20
N ALA A 2 -49.19 -33.56 -5.63
CA ALA A 2 -48.36 -32.60 -6.34
C ALA A 2 -46.90 -32.90 -5.96
N LYS A 3 -46.13 -33.46 -6.87
CA LYS A 3 -44.69 -33.67 -6.66
C LYS A 3 -43.99 -32.34 -6.94
N LEU A 4 -43.73 -31.55 -5.89
CA LEU A 4 -42.80 -30.42 -5.99
C LEU A 4 -41.39 -30.98 -6.16
N SER A 5 -40.85 -30.86 -7.37
CA SER A 5 -39.48 -31.28 -7.69
C SER A 5 -38.49 -30.32 -7.05
N ASN A 6 -37.90 -30.72 -5.92
CA ASN A 6 -36.92 -29.95 -5.15
C ASN A 6 -35.54 -29.79 -5.87
N THR A 7 -35.45 -30.18 -7.15
CA THR A 7 -34.24 -30.10 -7.96
C THR A 7 -33.98 -28.69 -8.51
N GLY A 8 -35.04 -27.90 -8.77
CA GLY A 8 -34.91 -26.57 -9.38
C GLY A 8 -34.25 -25.50 -8.50
N LEU A 9 -34.19 -25.71 -7.17
CA LEU A 9 -33.65 -24.72 -6.23
C LEU A 9 -32.11 -24.78 -6.14
N TRP A 10 -31.52 -25.93 -6.46
CA TRP A 10 -30.06 -26.13 -6.48
C TRP A 10 -29.45 -25.89 -7.86
N ASP A 11 -30.13 -26.31 -8.94
CA ASP A 11 -29.71 -26.08 -10.34
C ASP A 11 -29.51 -24.59 -10.66
N MET A 12 -30.27 -23.70 -10.02
CA MET A 12 -30.23 -22.26 -10.32
C MET A 12 -28.95 -21.57 -9.80
N HIS A 13 -28.25 -22.14 -8.81
CA HIS A 13 -27.04 -21.53 -8.23
C HIS A 13 -25.73 -22.11 -8.78
N LEU A 14 -25.71 -23.38 -9.21
CA LEU A 14 -24.56 -24.00 -9.88
C LEU A 14 -24.68 -24.03 -11.42
N SER A 15 -25.61 -23.25 -11.99
CA SER A 15 -25.71 -23.06 -13.44
C SER A 15 -24.38 -22.61 -14.06
N PRO A 16 -23.98 -23.10 -15.26
CA PRO A 16 -22.81 -22.63 -15.98
C PRO A 16 -22.76 -21.10 -16.18
N GLU A 17 -23.91 -20.43 -16.16
CA GLU A 17 -24.00 -18.96 -16.24
C GLU A 17 -23.47 -18.25 -14.99
N SER A 18 -23.57 -18.85 -13.79
CA SER A 18 -23.04 -18.24 -12.57
C SER A 18 -21.50 -18.30 -12.53
N ALA A 19 -20.94 -19.43 -12.96
CA ALA A 19 -19.50 -19.61 -13.14
C ALA A 19 -18.94 -18.66 -14.22
N LYS A 20 -19.61 -18.56 -15.38
CA LYS A 20 -19.20 -17.66 -16.46
C LYS A 20 -19.24 -16.19 -16.08
N TRP A 21 -20.29 -15.75 -15.37
CA TRP A 21 -20.38 -14.38 -14.87
C TRP A 21 -19.27 -14.05 -13.86
N LEU A 22 -18.89 -15.01 -13.01
CA LEU A 22 -17.78 -14.85 -12.07
C LEU A 22 -16.43 -14.73 -12.81
N GLU A 23 -16.21 -15.56 -13.84
CA GLU A 23 -15.02 -15.50 -14.69
C GLU A 23 -14.92 -14.17 -15.45
N GLU A 24 -16.02 -13.71 -16.06
CA GLU A 24 -16.11 -12.39 -16.71
C GLU A 24 -15.86 -11.22 -15.73
N ASN A 25 -16.35 -11.33 -14.48
CA ASN A 25 -16.10 -10.33 -13.43
C ASN A 25 -14.63 -10.31 -12.99
N LEU A 26 -14.02 -11.48 -12.78
CA LEU A 26 -12.61 -11.61 -12.36
C LEU A 26 -11.65 -11.15 -13.46
N THR A 27 -11.89 -11.54 -14.71
CA THR A 27 -11.08 -11.11 -15.87
C THR A 27 -11.22 -9.62 -16.15
N GLY A 28 -12.44 -9.06 -16.06
CA GLY A 28 -12.65 -7.61 -16.16
C GLY A 28 -11.94 -6.83 -15.05
N ARG A 29 -11.93 -7.36 -13.81
CA ARG A 29 -11.23 -6.74 -12.67
C ARG A 29 -9.70 -6.82 -12.82
N ASP A 30 -9.17 -7.92 -13.34
CA ASP A 30 -7.74 -8.07 -13.67
C ASP A 30 -7.32 -7.08 -14.78
N ALA A 31 -8.10 -6.99 -15.85
CA ALA A 31 -7.88 -6.03 -16.93
C ALA A 31 -7.88 -4.57 -16.42
N ASN A 32 -8.83 -4.20 -15.56
CA ASN A 32 -8.86 -2.86 -14.94
C ASN A 32 -7.65 -2.64 -14.02
N THR A 33 -7.26 -3.64 -13.22
CA THR A 33 -6.07 -3.53 -12.33
C THR A 33 -4.78 -3.33 -13.15
N LYS A 34 -4.65 -4.05 -14.27
CA LYS A 34 -3.52 -3.92 -15.20
C LYS A 34 -3.52 -2.56 -15.91
N ALA A 35 -4.69 -2.05 -16.30
CA ALA A 35 -4.83 -0.70 -16.85
C ALA A 35 -4.45 0.39 -15.82
N MET A 36 -4.83 0.22 -14.55
CA MET A 36 -4.41 1.11 -13.46
C MET A 36 -2.90 1.10 -13.26
N MET A 37 -2.25 -0.08 -13.30
CA MET A 37 -0.80 -0.20 -13.18
C MET A 37 -0.08 0.56 -14.31
N ASN A 38 -0.51 0.35 -15.56
CA ASN A 38 0.06 1.04 -16.72
C ASN A 38 -0.08 2.58 -16.67
N LEU A 39 -1.11 3.11 -16.00
CA LEU A 39 -1.31 4.55 -15.80
C LEU A 39 -0.37 5.15 -14.72
N ILE A 40 0.25 4.30 -13.89
CA ILE A 40 1.16 4.65 -12.79
C ILE A 40 2.62 4.39 -13.18
N GLU A 41 2.92 3.27 -13.83
CA GLU A 41 4.25 2.85 -14.29
C GLU A 41 4.76 3.62 -15.51
N VAL A 42 4.42 4.90 -15.65
CA VAL A 42 4.87 5.69 -16.81
C VAL A 42 6.39 5.91 -16.74
N ASP A 43 7.10 5.32 -17.70
CA ASP A 43 8.53 5.47 -17.92
C ASP A 43 8.85 6.86 -18.47
N GLU A 44 8.94 7.82 -17.55
CA GLU A 44 9.35 9.18 -17.85
C GLU A 44 10.70 9.47 -17.19
N ASP A 45 11.70 9.85 -18.00
CA ASP A 45 13.12 10.06 -17.63
C ASP A 45 13.37 11.09 -16.51
N SER A 46 12.33 11.77 -16.04
CA SER A 46 12.40 12.80 -15.01
C SER A 46 11.22 12.73 -14.06
N PHE A 47 11.52 12.75 -12.76
CA PHE A 47 10.53 12.75 -11.67
C PHE A 47 9.43 13.82 -11.83
N ALA A 48 9.80 15.03 -12.27
CA ALA A 48 8.85 16.12 -12.45
C ALA A 48 7.83 15.83 -13.57
N ARG A 49 8.26 15.13 -14.63
CA ARG A 49 7.35 14.67 -15.68
C ARG A 49 6.47 13.53 -15.16
N ARG A 50 7.05 12.48 -14.56
CA ARG A 50 6.29 11.35 -13.98
C ARG A 50 5.19 11.81 -13.03
N ALA A 51 5.49 12.79 -12.16
CA ALA A 51 4.50 13.41 -11.28
C ALA A 51 3.39 14.14 -12.05
N MET A 52 3.73 14.95 -13.07
CA MET A 52 2.76 15.64 -13.94
C MET A 52 1.85 14.65 -14.69
N SER A 53 2.43 13.55 -15.18
CA SER A 53 1.73 12.45 -15.85
C SER A 53 0.71 11.78 -14.92
N PHE A 54 1.14 11.42 -13.70
CA PHE A 54 0.26 10.87 -12.67
C PHE A 54 -0.90 11.80 -12.33
N TYR A 55 -0.65 13.10 -12.09
CA TYR A 55 -1.73 14.05 -11.79
C TYR A 55 -2.71 14.25 -12.95
N LYS A 56 -2.24 14.13 -14.20
CA LYS A 56 -3.07 14.17 -15.40
C LYS A 56 -3.91 12.89 -15.58
N ASN A 57 -3.36 11.73 -15.24
CA ASN A 57 -4.02 10.42 -15.34
C ASN A 57 -4.97 10.14 -14.17
N ARG A 58 -4.86 10.88 -13.06
CA ARG A 58 -5.65 10.72 -11.83
C ARG A 58 -7.18 10.55 -12.05
N PRO A 59 -7.87 11.27 -12.95
CA PRO A 59 -9.30 11.05 -13.17
C PRO A 59 -9.61 9.66 -13.74
N GLN A 60 -8.79 9.17 -14.68
CA GLN A 60 -8.96 7.85 -15.29
C GLN A 60 -8.64 6.74 -14.28
N LEU A 61 -7.62 6.94 -13.44
CA LEU A 61 -7.28 6.04 -12.35
C LEU A 61 -8.41 5.92 -11.33
N MET A 62 -9.09 7.03 -10.99
CA MET A 62 -10.27 7.03 -10.13
C MET A 62 -11.44 6.27 -10.75
N THR A 63 -11.74 6.48 -12.04
CA THR A 63 -12.80 5.71 -12.73
C THR A 63 -12.54 4.21 -12.65
N LEU A 64 -11.33 3.74 -12.99
CA LEU A 64 -11.00 2.31 -12.93
C LEU A 64 -11.11 1.73 -11.51
N LEU A 65 -10.69 2.48 -10.49
CA LEU A 65 -10.81 2.09 -9.09
C LEU A 65 -12.29 1.96 -8.65
N GLU A 66 -13.14 2.90 -9.07
CA GLU A 66 -14.59 2.85 -8.83
C GLU A 66 -15.23 1.64 -9.50
N GLU A 67 -14.79 1.25 -10.71
CA GLU A 67 -15.27 0.04 -11.39
C GLU A 67 -14.88 -1.24 -10.65
N VAL A 68 -13.63 -1.33 -10.17
CA VAL A 68 -13.14 -2.46 -9.36
C VAL A 68 -13.95 -2.58 -8.06
N TYR A 69 -14.21 -1.46 -7.38
CA TYR A 69 -15.02 -1.44 -6.17
C TYR A 69 -16.49 -1.83 -6.44
N ARG A 70 -17.09 -1.30 -7.51
CA ARG A 70 -18.45 -1.65 -7.98
C ARG A 70 -18.57 -3.15 -8.29
N GLY A 71 -17.56 -3.72 -8.95
CA GLY A 71 -17.50 -5.16 -9.25
C GLY A 71 -17.41 -6.03 -7.99
N HIS A 72 -16.54 -5.67 -7.05
CA HIS A 72 -16.41 -6.39 -5.77
C HIS A 72 -17.68 -6.33 -4.93
N ARG A 73 -18.34 -5.17 -4.87
CA ARG A 73 -19.62 -5.01 -4.17
C ARG A 73 -20.72 -5.89 -4.77
N ALA A 74 -20.86 -5.90 -6.10
CA ALA A 74 -21.86 -6.75 -6.78
C ALA A 74 -21.59 -8.26 -6.58
N LEU A 75 -20.31 -8.66 -6.44
CA LEU A 75 -19.92 -10.03 -6.10
C LEU A 75 -20.32 -10.39 -4.66
N ALA A 76 -20.07 -9.51 -3.69
CA ALA A 76 -20.48 -9.70 -2.30
C ALA A 76 -22.02 -9.81 -2.16
N GLU A 77 -22.77 -8.90 -2.79
CA GLU A 77 -24.24 -8.91 -2.78
C GLU A 77 -24.82 -10.22 -3.36
N ARG A 78 -24.18 -10.80 -4.41
CA ARG A 78 -24.57 -12.12 -4.94
C ARG A 78 -24.18 -13.29 -4.02
N TYR A 79 -23.03 -13.21 -3.35
CA TYR A 79 -22.60 -14.24 -2.40
C TYR A 79 -23.53 -14.29 -1.18
N ASP A 80 -23.88 -13.13 -0.62
CA ASP A 80 -24.85 -13.02 0.48
C ASP A 80 -26.21 -13.57 0.07
N HIS A 81 -26.67 -13.26 -1.15
CA HIS A 81 -27.90 -13.81 -1.69
C HIS A 81 -27.87 -15.34 -1.78
N ALA A 82 -26.84 -15.93 -2.42
CA ALA A 82 -26.70 -17.38 -2.52
C ALA A 82 -26.65 -18.06 -1.13
N THR A 83 -25.87 -17.50 -0.21
CA THR A 83 -25.75 -18.02 1.17
C THR A 83 -27.05 -17.86 1.97
N SER A 84 -27.87 -16.83 1.68
CA SER A 84 -29.21 -16.68 2.26
C SER A 84 -30.19 -17.74 1.75
N VAL A 85 -30.16 -18.05 0.44
CA VAL A 85 -31.03 -19.06 -0.18
C VAL A 85 -30.66 -20.47 0.29
N ILE A 86 -29.37 -20.80 0.38
CA ILE A 86 -28.89 -22.10 0.91
C ILE A 86 -29.33 -22.29 2.36
N ARG A 87 -29.17 -21.27 3.23
CA ARG A 87 -29.64 -21.32 4.62
C ARG A 87 -31.17 -21.45 4.72
N TYR A 88 -31.91 -20.79 3.83
CA TYR A 88 -33.37 -20.93 3.74
C TYR A 88 -33.80 -22.33 3.30
N ALA A 89 -33.11 -22.92 2.31
CA ALA A 89 -33.35 -24.28 1.85
C ALA A 89 -33.06 -25.31 2.97
N HIS A 90 -31.94 -25.17 3.69
CA HIS A 90 -31.62 -26.03 4.84
C HIS A 90 -32.66 -25.94 5.95
N ARG A 91 -33.14 -24.73 6.29
CA ARG A 91 -34.22 -24.56 7.28
C ARG A 91 -35.51 -25.25 6.81
N THR A 92 -35.91 -25.01 5.56
CA THR A 92 -37.12 -25.61 4.96
C THR A 92 -37.05 -27.14 4.93
N MET A 93 -35.88 -27.71 4.62
CA MET A 93 -35.65 -29.16 4.65
C MET A 93 -35.70 -29.74 6.06
N ALA A 94 -35.15 -29.04 7.05
CA ALA A 94 -35.18 -29.48 8.45
C ALA A 94 -36.60 -29.45 9.03
N GLU A 95 -37.42 -28.47 8.66
CA GLU A 95 -38.84 -28.39 9.02
C GLU A 95 -39.68 -29.49 8.31
N ALA A 96 -39.34 -29.82 7.06
CA ALA A 96 -40.04 -30.86 6.29
C ALA A 96 -39.67 -32.30 6.68
N PHE A 97 -38.45 -32.55 7.16
CA PHE A 97 -37.95 -33.88 7.52
C PHE A 97 -37.15 -33.88 8.85
N PRO A 98 -37.81 -33.72 10.02
CA PRO A 98 -37.14 -33.49 11.30
C PRO A 98 -36.12 -34.57 11.72
N ASN A 99 -36.29 -35.80 11.26
CA ASN A 99 -35.54 -36.97 11.73
C ASN A 99 -34.26 -37.29 10.92
N GLN A 100 -33.89 -36.47 9.93
CA GLN A 100 -32.74 -36.75 9.04
C GLN A 100 -31.55 -35.78 9.19
N VAL A 101 -31.67 -34.74 10.01
CA VAL A 101 -30.83 -33.52 9.89
C VAL A 101 -29.47 -33.60 10.60
N LEU A 102 -29.29 -34.49 11.58
CA LEU A 102 -28.13 -34.43 12.50
C LEU A 102 -26.79 -34.88 11.88
N LEU A 103 -26.78 -35.58 10.74
CA LEU A 103 -25.59 -36.36 10.33
C LEU A 103 -24.61 -35.69 9.34
N MET A 104 -24.88 -34.48 8.83
CA MET A 104 -24.12 -33.95 7.67
C MET A 104 -23.08 -32.86 7.96
N PHE A 105 -23.03 -32.27 9.16
CA PHE A 105 -22.08 -31.17 9.48
C PHE A 105 -21.55 -31.20 10.93
N ALA A 106 -21.48 -32.38 11.57
CA ALA A 106 -21.01 -32.50 12.95
C ALA A 106 -19.46 -32.47 13.12
N ASP A 107 -18.70 -32.24 12.04
CA ASP A 107 -17.24 -32.49 12.00
C ASP A 107 -16.40 -31.36 11.39
N ASP A 108 -16.87 -30.10 11.39
CA ASP A 108 -15.95 -28.95 11.21
C ASP A 108 -16.42 -27.67 11.92
N SER A 109 -16.06 -27.54 13.20
CA SER A 109 -15.57 -26.29 13.81
C SER A 109 -15.45 -26.45 15.33
N ARG A 110 -14.23 -26.75 15.78
CA ARG A 110 -13.76 -26.36 17.12
C ARG A 110 -12.47 -25.54 16.96
N VAL A 111 -12.61 -24.34 16.41
CA VAL A 111 -11.62 -23.29 16.59
C VAL A 111 -12.25 -22.22 17.49
N SER A 112 -11.59 -22.01 18.62
CA SER A 112 -11.96 -21.07 19.67
C SER A 112 -11.99 -19.63 19.18
N ASP A 113 -13.05 -18.90 19.51
CA ASP A 113 -13.01 -17.44 19.53
C ASP A 113 -13.11 -16.93 20.98
N VAL A 114 -12.26 -15.97 21.33
CA VAL A 114 -12.10 -15.44 22.69
C VAL A 114 -12.66 -14.02 22.74
N SER A 115 -13.78 -13.84 23.43
CA SER A 115 -14.05 -12.67 24.28
C SER A 115 -15.28 -12.92 25.13
N GLY A 116 -15.18 -12.63 26.43
CA GLY A 116 -16.27 -12.88 27.38
C GLY A 116 -17.25 -11.72 27.48
N THR A 117 -18.46 -12.03 27.92
CA THR A 117 -19.11 -11.21 28.96
C THR A 117 -20.02 -12.09 29.81
N ASP A 118 -20.10 -11.75 31.09
CA ASP A 118 -20.74 -12.49 32.18
C ASP A 118 -22.28 -12.45 32.12
N GLN A 119 -22.94 -13.59 32.40
CA GLN A 119 -24.16 -13.65 33.23
C GLN A 119 -24.66 -15.08 33.51
N GLY A 120 -24.77 -15.44 34.80
CA GLY A 120 -25.95 -16.16 35.33
C GLY A 120 -26.02 -17.70 35.19
N THR A 121 -25.75 -18.38 36.31
CA THR A 121 -26.14 -19.77 36.67
C THR A 121 -27.65 -20.08 36.56
N PRO A 122 -28.12 -21.35 36.69
CA PRO A 122 -27.39 -22.58 37.04
C PRO A 122 -27.61 -23.82 36.15
N GLU A 123 -26.71 -24.76 36.38
CA GLU A 123 -26.71 -26.18 35.99
C GLU A 123 -27.99 -26.96 36.40
N MET A 124 -28.48 -27.85 35.53
CA MET A 124 -29.43 -28.93 35.84
C MET A 124 -29.05 -30.18 35.01
N PRO A 125 -28.96 -31.39 35.59
CA PRO A 125 -28.42 -32.56 34.88
C PRO A 125 -29.42 -33.21 33.90
N ILE A 126 -28.88 -33.85 32.87
CA ILE A 126 -29.65 -34.76 31.99
C ILE A 126 -30.05 -36.01 32.82
N PRO A 127 -31.35 -36.34 32.95
CA PRO A 127 -31.75 -37.56 33.63
C PRO A 127 -31.38 -38.81 32.81
N ILE A 128 -30.54 -39.67 33.38
CA ILE A 128 -30.35 -41.03 32.88
C ILE A 128 -31.60 -41.83 33.26
N GLY A 129 -32.37 -42.28 32.26
CA GLY A 129 -33.51 -43.16 32.48
C GLY A 129 -33.03 -44.59 32.73
N GLU A 130 -33.13 -45.05 33.98
CA GLU A 130 -33.17 -46.48 34.32
C GLU A 130 -34.47 -47.15 33.80
N PHE A 131 -34.53 -48.48 33.96
CA PHE A 131 -35.61 -49.42 33.61
C PHE A 131 -35.67 -49.86 32.12
N MET A 132 -35.76 -51.15 31.77
CA MET A 132 -35.93 -52.37 32.58
C MET A 132 -34.96 -53.52 32.23
N ASP A 133 -34.55 -54.24 33.27
CA ASP A 133 -34.17 -55.65 33.25
C ASP A 133 -35.46 -56.50 33.17
N GLU A 134 -35.49 -57.52 32.32
CA GLU A 134 -36.52 -58.57 32.36
C GLU A 134 -35.88 -59.95 32.22
N SER A 135 -35.38 -60.42 33.36
CA SER A 135 -34.92 -61.79 33.59
C SER A 135 -36.11 -62.78 33.58
N VAL A 136 -36.01 -63.86 32.78
CA VAL A 136 -37.03 -64.92 32.73
C VAL A 136 -36.53 -66.18 33.46
N GLU A 137 -37.02 -66.38 34.69
CA GLU A 137 -36.90 -67.64 35.43
C GLU A 137 -38.18 -68.51 35.37
N GLN A 138 -38.02 -69.77 35.73
CA GLN A 138 -39.02 -70.85 35.62
C GLN A 138 -40.06 -70.84 36.76
N SER A 139 -41.27 -71.38 36.51
CA SER A 139 -41.96 -72.23 37.51
C SER A 139 -43.07 -73.13 36.94
N THR A 140 -43.64 -73.99 37.80
CA THR A 140 -44.26 -75.30 37.46
C THR A 140 -45.67 -75.53 38.05
N HIS A 141 -46.49 -76.39 37.42
CA HIS A 141 -47.33 -77.48 38.03
C HIS A 141 -48.25 -78.13 36.94
N ASN A 142 -48.35 -79.47 36.76
CA ASN A 142 -48.98 -80.55 37.57
C ASN A 142 -50.54 -80.43 37.63
N ASN A 143 -51.40 -81.47 37.54
CA ASN A 143 -51.23 -82.95 37.59
C ASN A 143 -52.44 -83.75 37.00
N GLU A 144 -52.37 -85.10 37.06
CA GLU A 144 -53.42 -86.17 36.92
C GLU A 144 -53.70 -86.74 35.50
N ASN A 145 -54.00 -88.05 35.27
CA ASN A 145 -53.61 -89.32 35.93
C ASN A 145 -53.98 -90.58 35.06
N ASN A 146 -53.60 -91.80 35.53
CA ASN A 146 -54.02 -93.17 35.14
C ASN A 146 -53.58 -93.72 33.75
N HIS A 147 -52.68 -94.71 33.58
CA HIS A 147 -52.37 -96.00 34.24
C HIS A 147 -53.22 -97.22 33.79
N VAL A 148 -52.66 -98.09 32.92
CA VAL A 148 -52.91 -99.57 32.89
C VAL A 148 -51.66 -100.34 32.39
N ASN A 149 -50.93 -100.95 33.34
CA ASN A 149 -50.27 -102.28 33.32
C ASN A 149 -49.20 -102.69 32.26
N ASP A 150 -47.92 -102.70 32.69
CA ASP A 150 -47.06 -103.88 32.98
C ASP A 150 -46.94 -105.11 32.03
N PRO A 151 -45.83 -105.91 32.10
CA PRO A 151 -44.44 -105.62 32.52
C PRO A 151 -43.34 -106.35 31.67
N LYS A 152 -42.07 -106.38 32.16
CA LYS A 152 -40.92 -107.25 31.75
C LYS A 152 -40.14 -106.85 30.47
N LEU A 153 -38.81 -107.03 30.34
CA LEU A 153 -37.73 -107.61 31.18
C LEU A 153 -36.36 -107.03 30.76
N LEU A 154 -35.42 -106.94 31.72
CA LEU A 154 -33.93 -106.97 31.62
C LEU A 154 -33.22 -106.65 30.28
N ASN A 155 -32.29 -105.67 30.34
CA ASN A 155 -30.92 -105.75 29.79
C ASN A 155 -30.09 -104.54 30.29
N GLN A 156 -29.32 -104.72 31.37
CA GLN A 156 -28.42 -103.69 31.93
C GLN A 156 -26.96 -104.09 31.70
N GLU A 157 -26.39 -103.77 30.53
CA GLU A 157 -24.95 -103.95 30.29
C GLU A 157 -24.43 -103.05 29.16
N GLY A 158 -25.12 -102.98 28.01
CA GLY A 158 -24.74 -102.11 26.89
C GLY A 158 -24.78 -100.60 27.20
N ASP A 159 -25.85 -100.14 27.86
CA ASP A 159 -26.05 -98.72 28.20
C ASP A 159 -24.91 -98.16 29.07
N SER A 160 -24.28 -99.00 29.91
CA SER A 160 -23.23 -98.57 30.82
C SER A 160 -21.95 -98.16 30.09
N GLU A 161 -21.56 -98.89 29.04
CA GLU A 161 -20.35 -98.60 28.24
C GLU A 161 -20.54 -97.38 27.31
N GLU A 162 -21.77 -97.16 26.82
CA GLU A 162 -22.09 -95.96 26.02
C GLU A 162 -22.15 -94.71 26.90
N ILE A 163 -22.75 -94.78 28.09
CA ILE A 163 -22.72 -93.71 29.09
C ILE A 163 -21.27 -93.38 29.52
N LEU A 164 -20.39 -94.39 29.64
CA LEU A 164 -18.98 -94.16 29.99
C LEU A 164 -18.23 -93.40 28.88
N ARG A 165 -18.42 -93.81 27.61
CA ARG A 165 -17.82 -93.11 26.45
C ARG A 165 -18.33 -91.68 26.30
N LEU A 166 -19.62 -91.42 26.53
CA LEU A 166 -20.19 -90.09 26.50
C LEU A 166 -19.64 -89.18 27.62
N LYS A 167 -19.44 -89.72 28.83
CA LYS A 167 -18.78 -88.99 29.93
C LYS A 167 -17.33 -88.65 29.61
N GLU A 168 -16.58 -89.57 29.00
CA GLU A 168 -15.19 -89.31 28.58
C GLU A 168 -15.12 -88.26 27.46
N ALA A 169 -16.06 -88.31 26.49
CA ALA A 169 -16.17 -87.31 25.43
C ALA A 169 -16.53 -85.91 25.96
N LEU A 170 -17.47 -85.83 26.93
CA LEU A 170 -17.80 -84.58 27.62
C LEU A 170 -16.60 -84.02 28.39
N ALA A 171 -15.86 -84.85 29.13
CA ALA A 171 -14.65 -84.41 29.85
C ALA A 171 -13.55 -83.89 28.91
N LYS A 172 -13.37 -84.52 27.73
CA LYS A 172 -12.47 -84.01 26.68
C LYS A 172 -12.95 -82.67 26.13
N LEU A 173 -14.23 -82.56 25.78
CA LEU A 173 -14.83 -81.32 25.29
C LEU A 173 -14.72 -80.17 26.31
N GLU A 174 -14.87 -80.48 27.60
CA GLU A 174 -14.76 -79.52 28.69
C GLU A 174 -13.31 -79.01 28.86
N THR A 175 -12.31 -79.90 28.82
CA THR A 175 -10.89 -79.49 28.86
C THR A 175 -10.45 -78.75 27.59
N GLU A 176 -10.97 -79.09 26.41
CA GLU A 176 -10.74 -78.35 25.15
C GLU A 176 -11.37 -76.95 25.19
N LYS A 177 -12.59 -76.83 25.72
CA LYS A 177 -13.27 -75.54 25.97
C LYS A 177 -12.49 -74.66 26.94
N GLU A 178 -12.00 -75.23 28.06
CA GLU A 178 -11.19 -74.52 29.03
C GLU A 178 -9.85 -74.05 28.44
N ALA A 179 -9.17 -74.90 27.67
CA ALA A 179 -7.96 -74.53 26.93
C ALA A 179 -8.22 -73.39 25.93
N GLY A 180 -9.34 -73.44 25.21
CA GLY A 180 -9.78 -72.38 24.30
C GLY A 180 -10.06 -71.06 25.01
N LEU A 181 -10.72 -71.09 26.18
CA LEU A 181 -10.97 -69.91 27.01
C LEU A 181 -9.67 -69.27 27.52
N VAL A 182 -8.69 -70.08 27.93
CA VAL A 182 -7.36 -69.58 28.34
C VAL A 182 -6.63 -68.92 27.16
N GLN A 183 -6.66 -69.51 25.97
CA GLN A 183 -6.06 -68.92 24.77
C GLN A 183 -6.75 -67.62 24.35
N TYR A 184 -8.08 -67.57 24.38
CA TYR A 184 -8.86 -66.35 24.10
C TYR A 184 -8.54 -65.23 25.09
N ARG A 185 -8.45 -65.54 26.39
CA ARG A 185 -8.04 -64.56 27.40
C ARG A 185 -6.62 -64.04 27.15
N GLN A 186 -5.68 -64.92 26.81
CA GLN A 186 -4.32 -64.52 26.47
C GLN A 186 -4.24 -63.68 25.19
N SER A 187 -5.13 -63.88 24.20
CA SER A 187 -5.18 -63.03 23.01
C SER A 187 -5.79 -61.65 23.30
N LEU A 188 -6.78 -61.59 24.21
CA LEU A 188 -7.37 -60.33 24.69
C LEU A 188 -6.34 -59.48 25.45
N ASP A 189 -5.55 -60.08 26.35
CA ASP A 189 -4.48 -59.38 27.08
C ASP A 189 -3.41 -58.82 26.11
N LYS A 190 -3.05 -59.58 25.06
CA LYS A 190 -2.13 -59.13 24.00
C LYS A 190 -2.71 -57.98 23.17
N LEU A 191 -3.99 -58.04 22.82
CA LEU A 191 -4.68 -56.95 22.10
C LEU A 191 -4.68 -55.67 22.94
N SER A 192 -5.03 -55.76 24.23
CA SER A 192 -5.01 -54.61 25.14
C SER A 192 -3.63 -53.96 25.25
N LEU A 193 -2.56 -54.77 25.31
CA LEU A 193 -1.18 -54.26 25.33
C LEU A 193 -0.79 -53.56 24.01
N LEU A 194 -1.17 -54.13 22.86
CA LEU A 194 -0.95 -53.51 21.55
C LEU A 194 -1.76 -52.24 21.36
N GLU A 195 -3.01 -52.18 21.82
CA GLU A 195 -3.85 -50.98 21.79
C GLU A 195 -3.26 -49.86 22.66
N ALA A 196 -2.71 -50.18 23.83
CA ALA A 196 -2.00 -49.24 24.67
C ALA A 196 -0.72 -48.70 24.00
N GLU A 197 0.06 -49.57 23.34
CA GLU A 197 1.29 -49.18 22.62
C GLU A 197 0.99 -48.36 21.35
N ILE A 198 -0.07 -48.70 20.60
CA ILE A 198 -0.58 -47.89 19.49
C ILE A 198 -1.07 -46.52 19.98
N SER A 199 -1.76 -46.47 21.12
CA SER A 199 -2.24 -45.21 21.70
C SER A 199 -1.07 -44.31 22.13
N LYS A 200 -0.07 -44.89 22.79
CA LYS A 200 1.16 -44.19 23.18
C LYS A 200 1.94 -43.67 21.97
N THR A 201 2.20 -44.52 20.98
CA THR A 201 2.98 -44.13 19.78
C THR A 201 2.27 -43.07 18.93
N ARG A 202 0.92 -43.09 18.86
CA ARG A 202 0.12 -42.01 18.27
C ARG A 202 0.26 -40.69 19.02
N GLU A 203 0.24 -40.72 20.34
CA GLU A 203 0.44 -39.54 21.19
C GLU A 203 1.86 -38.98 21.03
N ASP A 204 2.89 -39.83 21.09
CA ASP A 204 4.29 -39.47 20.87
C ASP A 204 4.48 -38.82 19.48
N PHE A 205 3.85 -39.39 18.43
CA PHE A 205 3.88 -38.81 17.08
C PHE A 205 3.18 -37.43 17.02
N ARG A 206 2.03 -37.26 17.68
CA ARG A 206 1.32 -35.96 17.74
C ARG A 206 2.21 -34.90 18.35
N VAL A 207 2.81 -35.17 19.51
CA VAL A 207 3.70 -34.24 20.22
C VAL A 207 4.93 -33.87 19.38
N VAL A 208 5.51 -34.83 18.65
CA VAL A 208 6.65 -34.57 17.75
C VAL A 208 6.21 -33.72 16.55
N SER A 209 5.05 -34.00 15.95
CA SER A 209 4.51 -33.21 14.83
C SER A 209 4.20 -31.77 15.25
N ASP A 210 3.52 -31.57 16.38
CA ASP A 210 3.23 -30.24 16.93
C ASP A 210 4.52 -29.45 17.21
N ARG A 211 5.56 -30.13 17.73
CA ARG A 211 6.87 -29.54 17.98
C ARG A 211 7.60 -29.17 16.69
N ALA A 212 7.52 -30.01 15.65
CA ALA A 212 8.11 -29.73 14.34
C ALA A 212 7.41 -28.52 13.69
N ASN A 213 6.08 -28.54 13.61
CA ASN A 213 5.26 -27.43 13.10
C ASN A 213 5.58 -26.11 13.84
N LYS A 214 5.74 -26.15 15.16
CA LYS A 214 6.12 -24.96 15.95
C LYS A 214 7.53 -24.47 15.62
N ALA A 215 8.50 -25.38 15.46
CA ALA A 215 9.88 -25.02 15.13
C ALA A 215 9.99 -24.44 13.71
N GLU A 216 9.29 -25.00 12.73
CA GLU A 216 9.21 -24.49 11.37
C GLU A 216 8.64 -23.06 11.34
N ASN A 217 7.52 -22.83 12.04
CA ASN A 217 6.95 -21.48 12.18
C ASN A 217 7.90 -20.49 12.85
N GLU A 218 8.70 -20.91 13.84
CA GLU A 218 9.71 -20.07 14.49
C GLU A 218 10.87 -19.71 13.54
N VAL A 219 11.31 -20.65 12.68
CA VAL A 219 12.33 -20.41 11.65
C VAL A 219 11.80 -19.42 10.61
N VAL A 220 10.61 -19.67 10.05
CA VAL A 220 9.98 -18.78 9.06
C VAL A 220 9.81 -17.36 9.63
N LEU A 221 9.40 -17.23 10.89
CA LEU A 221 9.27 -15.92 11.54
C LEU A 221 10.62 -15.20 11.66
N LYS A 222 11.70 -15.90 12.01
CA LYS A 222 13.06 -15.32 12.08
C LYS A 222 13.58 -14.88 10.70
N GLU A 223 13.35 -15.68 9.66
CA GLU A 223 13.72 -15.33 8.28
C GLU A 223 12.94 -14.10 7.80
N MET A 224 11.65 -14.01 8.11
CA MET A 224 10.83 -12.85 7.76
C MET A 224 11.26 -11.59 8.54
N LEU A 225 11.64 -11.70 9.81
CA LEU A 225 12.16 -10.59 10.61
C LEU A 225 13.49 -10.06 10.04
N THR A 226 14.47 -10.94 9.80
CA THR A 226 15.78 -10.52 9.23
C THR A 226 15.64 -9.91 7.84
N ARG A 227 14.70 -10.41 7.01
CA ARG A 227 14.37 -9.81 5.72
C ARG A 227 13.78 -8.40 5.86
N LEU A 228 12.86 -8.21 6.80
CA LEU A 228 12.22 -6.91 7.06
C LEU A 228 13.20 -5.89 7.64
N GLU A 229 14.14 -6.33 8.48
CA GLU A 229 15.25 -5.50 8.98
C GLU A 229 16.18 -5.07 7.83
N ALA A 230 16.55 -5.99 6.93
CA ALA A 230 17.38 -5.67 5.77
C ALA A 230 16.67 -4.71 4.77
N GLU A 231 15.37 -4.88 4.53
CA GLU A 231 14.59 -3.96 3.70
C GLU A 231 14.49 -2.58 4.35
N LYS A 232 14.21 -2.50 5.65
CA LYS A 232 14.20 -1.24 6.41
C LYS A 232 15.53 -0.50 6.29
N GLU A 233 16.65 -1.19 6.45
CA GLU A 233 17.98 -0.58 6.36
C GLU A 233 18.30 -0.09 4.94
N SER A 234 17.94 -0.87 3.91
CA SER A 234 18.03 -0.43 2.51
C SER A 234 17.20 0.82 2.24
N LYS A 235 15.97 0.91 2.77
CA LYS A 235 15.13 2.12 2.63
C LYS A 235 15.69 3.31 3.40
N LEU A 236 16.28 3.09 4.57
CA LEU A 236 16.95 4.15 5.33
C LEU A 236 18.14 4.72 4.55
N GLN A 237 18.92 3.85 3.89
CA GLN A 237 20.01 4.26 2.99
C GLN A 237 19.51 5.07 1.78
N ASP A 238 18.41 4.64 1.14
CA ASP A 238 17.76 5.40 0.06
C ASP A 238 17.36 6.81 0.55
N TYR A 239 16.71 6.92 1.72
CA TYR A 239 16.32 8.21 2.30
C TYR A 239 17.51 9.12 2.59
N GLN A 240 18.62 8.58 3.12
CA GLN A 240 19.84 9.37 3.34
C GLN A 240 20.39 9.94 2.02
N GLN A 241 20.44 9.13 0.95
CA GLN A 241 20.87 9.62 -0.37
C GLN A 241 19.97 10.75 -0.90
N PHE A 242 18.65 10.69 -0.68
CA PHE A 242 17.75 11.78 -1.06
C PHE A 242 18.04 13.07 -0.28
N VAL A 243 18.30 12.98 1.03
CA VAL A 243 18.66 14.13 1.86
C VAL A 243 19.97 14.78 1.39
N ASP A 244 21.00 13.98 1.10
CA ASP A 244 22.29 14.47 0.60
C ASP A 244 22.14 15.11 -0.80
N ARG A 245 21.32 14.49 -1.66
CA ARG A 245 21.03 14.99 -3.02
C ARG A 245 20.23 16.29 -3.03
N ILE A 246 19.45 16.59 -1.99
CA ILE A 246 18.75 17.87 -1.83
C ILE A 246 19.67 18.93 -1.22
N SER A 247 20.44 18.56 -0.19
CA SER A 247 21.32 19.47 0.56
C SER A 247 22.42 20.08 -0.31
N ASN A 248 23.03 19.28 -1.20
CA ASN A 248 24.14 19.72 -2.05
C ASN A 248 23.72 20.85 -3.05
N PRO A 249 22.67 20.69 -3.88
CA PRO A 249 22.14 21.79 -4.70
C PRO A 249 21.70 22.99 -3.88
N GLN A 250 21.04 22.79 -2.74
CA GLN A 250 20.56 23.89 -1.89
C GLN A 250 21.71 24.79 -1.40
N ALA A 251 22.84 24.20 -1.00
CA ALA A 251 24.05 24.95 -0.63
C ALA A 251 24.62 25.76 -1.82
N VAL A 252 24.69 25.15 -3.01
CA VAL A 252 25.16 25.82 -4.24
C VAL A 252 24.23 26.97 -4.63
N THR A 253 22.91 26.78 -4.57
CA THR A 253 21.92 27.83 -4.84
C THR A 253 22.01 28.97 -3.84
N SER A 254 22.20 28.69 -2.55
CA SER A 254 22.39 29.73 -1.52
C SER A 254 23.63 30.57 -1.78
N SER A 255 24.76 29.94 -2.12
CA SER A 255 26.01 30.64 -2.46
C SER A 255 25.85 31.51 -3.72
N ALA A 256 25.27 30.95 -4.79
CA ALA A 256 25.00 31.67 -6.03
C ALA A 256 24.03 32.85 -5.82
N GLN A 257 23.05 32.72 -4.92
CA GLN A 257 22.14 33.79 -4.54
C GLN A 257 22.86 34.94 -3.82
N GLU A 258 23.78 34.64 -2.88
CA GLU A 258 24.58 35.68 -2.23
C GLU A 258 25.45 36.44 -3.24
N ASP A 259 26.10 35.74 -4.17
CA ASP A 259 26.94 36.37 -5.18
C ASP A 259 26.13 37.20 -6.19
N ALA A 260 24.94 36.73 -6.58
CA ALA A 260 23.99 37.52 -7.35
C ALA A 260 23.57 38.80 -6.60
N GLN A 261 23.33 38.73 -5.28
CA GLN A 261 23.03 39.91 -4.47
C GLN A 261 24.22 40.88 -4.36
N LYS A 262 25.47 40.38 -4.23
CA LYS A 262 26.69 41.21 -4.23
C LYS A 262 26.85 41.93 -5.57
N LEU A 263 26.69 41.22 -6.69
CA LEU A 263 26.74 41.78 -8.03
C LEU A 263 25.63 42.82 -8.27
N ASN A 264 24.41 42.57 -7.82
CA ASN A 264 23.29 43.51 -7.94
C ASN A 264 23.55 44.82 -7.16
N LYS A 265 24.07 44.73 -5.93
CA LYS A 265 24.49 45.92 -5.15
C LYS A 265 25.57 46.73 -5.88
N ARG A 266 26.54 46.05 -6.49
CA ARG A 266 27.61 46.69 -7.27
C ARG A 266 27.06 47.34 -8.55
N ALA A 267 26.14 46.67 -9.26
CA ALA A 267 25.51 47.19 -10.46
C ALA A 267 24.72 48.47 -10.17
N ASN A 268 23.89 48.47 -9.12
CA ASN A 268 23.13 49.66 -8.71
C ASN A 268 24.05 50.85 -8.35
N SER A 269 25.16 50.59 -7.64
CA SER A 269 26.15 51.63 -7.31
C SER A 269 26.77 52.23 -8.58
N ALA A 270 27.22 51.38 -9.51
CA ALA A 270 27.79 51.81 -10.78
C ALA A 270 26.78 52.55 -11.67
N GLU A 271 25.50 52.15 -11.63
CA GLU A 271 24.42 52.86 -12.32
C GLU A 271 24.21 54.27 -11.76
N THR A 272 24.18 54.42 -10.43
CA THR A 272 24.06 55.76 -9.82
C THR A 272 25.25 56.67 -10.12
N GLU A 273 26.47 56.12 -10.16
CA GLU A 273 27.68 56.85 -10.55
C GLU A 273 27.63 57.27 -12.03
N ALA A 274 27.24 56.37 -12.93
CA ALA A 274 27.09 56.66 -14.36
C ALA A 274 26.00 57.72 -14.63
N GLN A 275 24.88 57.69 -13.89
CA GLN A 275 23.84 58.72 -13.98
C GLN A 275 24.36 60.08 -13.48
N SER A 276 25.17 60.11 -12.40
CA SER A 276 25.79 61.33 -11.90
C SER A 276 26.77 61.93 -12.91
N LEU A 277 27.70 61.13 -13.43
CA LEU A 277 28.68 61.55 -14.43
C LEU A 277 28.01 62.06 -15.71
N LYS A 278 26.91 61.44 -16.14
CA LYS A 278 26.11 61.94 -17.27
C LYS A 278 25.55 63.33 -17.00
N SER A 279 25.00 63.58 -15.80
CA SER A 279 24.50 64.90 -15.41
C SER A 279 25.59 65.97 -15.38
N GLU A 280 26.81 65.63 -14.97
CA GLU A 280 27.96 66.53 -15.02
C GLU A 280 28.42 66.82 -16.46
N LEU A 281 28.43 65.80 -17.32
CA LEU A 281 28.79 65.95 -18.74
C LEU A 281 27.79 66.85 -19.48
N ASP A 282 26.49 66.69 -19.22
CA ASP A 282 25.44 67.56 -19.77
C ASP A 282 25.61 69.02 -19.32
N LYS A 283 25.97 69.27 -18.04
CA LYS A 283 26.29 70.63 -17.55
C LYS A 283 27.53 71.22 -18.21
N LEU A 284 28.62 70.44 -18.28
CA LEU A 284 29.88 70.85 -18.88
C LEU A 284 29.71 71.20 -20.38
N ALA A 285 28.84 70.49 -21.10
CA ALA A 285 28.52 70.81 -22.49
C ALA A 285 27.89 72.21 -22.61
N VAL A 286 26.92 72.53 -21.75
CA VAL A 286 26.27 73.87 -21.69
C VAL A 286 27.26 74.96 -21.29
N GLU A 287 28.12 74.72 -20.29
CA GLU A 287 29.15 75.68 -19.89
C GLU A 287 30.18 75.94 -21.01
N LYS A 288 30.61 74.89 -21.72
CA LYS A 288 31.52 74.99 -22.87
C LYS A 288 30.90 75.79 -24.03
N ASP A 289 29.61 75.59 -24.31
CA ASP A 289 28.90 76.38 -25.33
C ASP A 289 28.70 77.84 -24.89
N ALA A 290 28.42 78.08 -23.60
CA ALA A 290 28.35 79.44 -23.04
C ALA A 290 29.70 80.18 -23.11
N ALA A 291 30.80 79.51 -22.75
CA ALA A 291 32.15 80.04 -22.84
C ALA A 291 32.57 80.35 -24.29
N LEU A 292 32.21 79.48 -25.24
CA LEU A 292 32.46 79.69 -26.67
C LEU A 292 31.71 80.94 -27.19
N ASN A 293 30.45 81.12 -26.79
CA ASN A 293 29.68 82.32 -27.14
C ASN A 293 30.29 83.60 -26.57
N GLN A 294 30.75 83.59 -25.31
CA GLN A 294 31.46 84.72 -24.70
C GLN A 294 32.78 85.04 -25.42
N TYR A 295 33.53 84.01 -25.83
CA TYR A 295 34.75 84.18 -26.63
C TYR A 295 34.46 84.79 -28.01
N MET A 296 33.41 84.35 -28.71
CA MET A 296 33.02 84.94 -29.99
C MET A 296 32.64 86.43 -29.84
N GLN A 297 31.88 86.79 -28.80
CA GLN A 297 31.53 88.19 -28.52
C GLN A 297 32.75 89.06 -28.21
N SER A 298 33.72 88.55 -27.43
CA SER A 298 34.93 89.31 -27.15
C SER A 298 35.79 89.54 -28.40
N LEU A 299 35.83 88.56 -29.31
CA LEU A 299 36.55 88.64 -30.58
C LEU A 299 35.90 89.64 -31.55
N GLU A 300 34.57 89.70 -31.59
CA GLU A 300 33.82 90.75 -32.31
C GLU A 300 34.08 92.15 -31.72
N ILE A 301 34.13 92.29 -30.39
CA ILE A 301 34.46 93.56 -29.73
C ILE A 301 35.90 93.98 -30.06
N ILE A 302 36.87 93.07 -30.03
CA ILE A 302 38.27 93.35 -30.39
C ILE A 302 38.35 93.84 -31.83
N SER A 303 37.74 93.14 -32.78
CA SER A 303 37.76 93.58 -34.20
C SER A 303 37.11 94.95 -34.38
N ASN A 304 36.01 95.24 -33.68
CA ASN A 304 35.39 96.57 -33.69
C ASN A 304 36.27 97.67 -33.07
N LEU A 305 37.12 97.35 -32.09
CA LEU A 305 38.08 98.28 -31.49
C LEU A 305 39.31 98.48 -32.39
N GLU A 306 39.84 97.43 -33.01
CA GLU A 306 40.94 97.49 -33.98
C GLU A 306 40.58 98.39 -35.17
N ASN A 307 39.39 98.20 -35.77
CA ASN A 307 38.89 99.05 -36.86
C ASN A 307 38.78 100.53 -36.45
N LYS A 308 38.31 100.82 -35.23
CA LYS A 308 38.25 102.20 -34.70
C LYS A 308 39.64 102.77 -34.47
N LEU A 309 40.55 101.97 -33.92
CA LEU A 309 41.93 102.38 -33.65
C LEU A 309 42.64 102.75 -34.95
N GLN A 310 42.57 101.89 -35.98
CA GLN A 310 43.10 102.18 -37.32
C GLN A 310 42.55 103.49 -37.90
N LEU A 311 41.22 103.70 -37.83
CA LEU A 311 40.62 104.95 -38.29
C LEU A 311 41.14 106.17 -37.50
N THR A 312 41.34 106.06 -36.19
CA THR A 312 41.92 107.16 -35.40
C THR A 312 43.40 107.41 -35.71
N GLU A 313 44.18 106.37 -36.00
CA GLU A 313 45.58 106.50 -36.41
C GLU A 313 45.72 107.15 -37.79
N GLU A 314 44.89 106.75 -38.77
CA GLU A 314 44.86 107.37 -40.10
C GLU A 314 44.48 108.85 -40.03
N ASN A 315 43.47 109.20 -39.22
CA ASN A 315 43.12 110.59 -38.96
C ASN A 315 44.28 111.36 -38.30
N ALA A 316 44.90 110.81 -37.25
CA ALA A 316 46.03 111.43 -36.56
C ALA A 316 47.23 111.65 -37.49
N ARG A 317 47.52 110.68 -38.38
CA ARG A 317 48.54 110.79 -39.44
C ARG A 317 48.21 111.94 -40.39
N GLY A 318 46.98 112.02 -40.90
CA GLY A 318 46.53 113.11 -41.76
C GLY A 318 46.42 114.48 -41.07
N PHE A 319 46.29 114.54 -39.75
CA PHE A 319 46.46 115.79 -38.98
C PHE A 319 47.93 116.18 -38.86
N LYS A 320 48.82 115.22 -38.60
CA LYS A 320 50.27 115.44 -38.53
C LYS A 320 50.85 115.96 -39.85
N GLU A 321 50.51 115.32 -40.97
CA GLU A 321 50.95 115.76 -42.31
C GLU A 321 50.50 117.20 -42.63
N ARG A 322 49.28 117.57 -42.22
CA ARG A 322 48.79 118.96 -42.34
C ARG A 322 49.51 119.93 -41.41
N ALA A 323 49.86 119.51 -40.20
CA ALA A 323 50.64 120.33 -39.27
C ALA A 323 52.06 120.57 -39.81
N GLU A 324 52.76 119.53 -40.26
CA GLU A 324 54.09 119.61 -40.88
C GLU A 324 54.07 120.53 -42.13
N LYS A 325 53.04 120.42 -42.97
CA LYS A 325 52.84 121.32 -44.11
C LYS A 325 52.65 122.77 -43.66
N ALA A 326 51.76 123.02 -42.69
CA ALA A 326 51.51 124.37 -42.17
C ALA A 326 52.75 124.98 -41.49
N GLU A 327 53.53 124.19 -40.75
CA GLU A 327 54.82 124.62 -40.19
C GLU A 327 55.81 125.01 -41.28
N SER A 328 55.92 124.20 -42.36
CA SER A 328 56.77 124.54 -43.50
C SER A 328 56.34 125.82 -44.23
N GLU A 329 55.02 126.06 -44.38
CA GLU A 329 54.48 127.29 -44.96
C GLU A 329 54.76 128.51 -44.08
N VAL A 330 54.59 128.38 -42.75
CA VAL A 330 54.91 129.44 -41.77
C VAL A 330 56.41 129.77 -41.77
N GLU A 331 57.28 128.77 -41.87
CA GLU A 331 58.73 128.95 -41.94
C GLU A 331 59.15 129.67 -43.23
N ILE A 332 58.58 129.30 -44.38
CA ILE A 332 58.77 130.03 -45.65
C ILE A 332 58.31 131.49 -45.50
N LEU A 333 57.15 131.75 -44.89
CA LEU A 333 56.65 133.10 -44.67
C LEU A 333 57.57 133.91 -43.75
N ARG A 334 58.08 133.32 -42.65
CA ARG A 334 59.08 133.94 -41.76
C ARG A 334 60.34 134.33 -42.53
N GLN A 335 60.90 133.42 -43.33
CA GLN A 335 62.08 133.69 -44.16
C GLN A 335 61.81 134.74 -45.24
N THR A 336 60.58 134.88 -45.70
CA THR A 336 60.20 135.90 -46.69
C THR A 336 60.08 137.28 -46.04
N ILE A 337 59.45 137.38 -44.87
CA ILE A 337 59.37 138.63 -44.09
C ILE A 337 60.77 139.11 -43.70
N SER A 338 61.66 138.19 -43.29
CA SER A 338 63.06 138.50 -42.95
C SER A 338 63.94 138.94 -44.14
N LYS A 339 63.41 138.99 -45.37
CA LYS A 339 64.07 139.52 -46.56
C LYS A 339 63.47 140.86 -47.04
N VAL A 340 62.40 141.33 -46.39
CA VAL A 340 61.66 142.55 -46.73
C VAL A 340 61.77 143.61 -45.62
N SER A 341 62.09 143.19 -44.39
CA SER A 341 62.69 144.02 -43.34
C SER A 341 64.21 144.11 -43.46
#